data_AF-A0A9P1KJX5-F1
#
_entry.id   AF-A0A9P1KJX5-F1
#
_cell.length_a   1.000
_cell.length_b   1.000
_cell.length_c   1.000
_cell.angle_alpha   90.00
_cell.angle_beta   90.00
_cell.angle_gamma   90.00
#
_symmetry.space_group_name_H-M   'P 1'
#
loop_
_entity.id
_entity.type
_entity.pdbx_description
1 polymer ?
#
loop_
_entity_poly.entity_id
_entity_poly.type
_entity_poly.pdbx_seq_one_letter_code
_entity_poly.pdbx_strand_id
1 'polypeptide(L)'
;MSILANLLNRLVMATAIPTPSDWWILAATFLVYGAIALPLGFSMNFLKWNPIHFHPLRLLGAMIWLFITPALLEETLFRVLLIPPPTEALSPLIWLFWAAFSLILFVISHPIAALTYNPAGNPIFCQTPFLSLATILGLACTIAYTLTGSLLIPVLFHWLVVVVWLFLLDGEHKLSANLQAKSDNLTPSS
;
A
#
# COMPACT_ATOMS: atom_id res chain seq x y z
N MET A 1 22.52 -21.95 -3.44
CA MET A 1 22.28 -21.08 -2.26
C MET A 1 21.03 -21.55 -1.56
N SER A 2 20.97 -21.46 -0.23
CA SER A 2 19.74 -21.78 0.52
C SER A 2 18.66 -20.72 0.27
N ILE A 3 17.39 -21.07 0.52
CA ILE A 3 16.27 -20.12 0.42
C ILE A 3 16.53 -18.88 1.28
N LEU A 4 17.04 -19.08 2.50
CA LEU A 4 17.40 -17.99 3.42
C LEU A 4 18.45 -17.05 2.80
N ALA A 5 19.50 -17.60 2.17
CA ALA A 5 20.53 -16.78 1.53
C ALA A 5 19.97 -15.94 0.38
N ASN A 6 19.02 -16.48 -0.39
CA ASN A 6 18.35 -15.72 -1.46
C ASN A 6 17.50 -14.58 -0.88
N LEU A 7 16.71 -14.84 0.17
CA LEU A 7 15.88 -13.80 0.81
C LEU A 7 16.72 -12.67 1.41
N LEU A 8 17.83 -13.01 2.09
CA LEU A 8 18.77 -12.01 2.60
C LEU A 8 19.41 -11.20 1.48
N ASN A 9 19.80 -11.86 0.38
CA ASN A 9 20.34 -11.16 -0.78
C ASN A 9 19.32 -10.18 -1.38
N ARG A 10 18.05 -10.57 -1.50
CA ARG A 10 16.99 -9.66 -1.97
C ARG A 10 16.84 -8.43 -1.07
N LEU A 11 16.84 -8.63 0.25
CA LEU A 11 16.78 -7.52 1.21
C LEU A 11 17.96 -6.55 1.06
N VAL A 12 19.18 -7.07 0.96
CA VAL A 12 20.39 -6.25 0.78
C VAL A 12 20.36 -5.49 -0.54
N MET A 13 19.95 -6.14 -1.63
CA MET A 13 19.87 -5.49 -2.93
C MET A 13 18.80 -4.39 -2.95
N ALA A 14 17.67 -4.60 -2.27
CA ALA A 14 16.57 -3.65 -2.25
C ALA A 14 16.87 -2.36 -1.47
N THR A 15 17.91 -2.32 -0.62
CA THR A 15 18.36 -1.10 0.06
C THR A 15 19.24 -0.20 -0.82
N ALA A 16 19.39 -0.53 -2.11
CA ALA A 16 20.05 0.34 -3.07
C ALA A 16 19.45 1.76 -3.04
N ILE A 17 20.35 2.75 -2.98
CA ILE A 17 19.98 4.16 -2.95
C ILE A 17 19.40 4.54 -4.33
N PRO A 18 18.22 5.17 -4.38
CA PRO A 18 17.65 5.62 -5.65
C PRO A 18 18.58 6.57 -6.40
N THR A 19 18.73 6.30 -7.69
CA THR A 19 19.40 7.17 -8.65
C THR A 19 18.50 8.36 -9.03
N PRO A 20 19.03 9.43 -9.65
CA PRO A 20 18.21 10.53 -10.15
C PRO A 20 17.07 10.12 -11.09
N SER A 21 17.26 9.08 -11.91
CA SER A 21 16.22 8.55 -12.81
C SER A 21 15.06 7.87 -12.07
N ASP A 22 15.32 7.29 -10.89
CA ASP A 22 14.30 6.59 -10.12
C ASP A 22 13.26 7.56 -9.55
N TRP A 23 13.64 8.82 -9.31
CA TRP A 23 12.71 9.88 -8.93
C TRP A 23 11.76 10.28 -10.05
N TRP A 24 12.19 10.18 -11.31
CA TRP A 24 11.29 10.34 -12.45
C TRP A 24 10.31 9.19 -12.58
N ILE A 25 10.76 7.96 -12.28
CA ILE A 25 9.86 6.80 -12.18
C ILE A 25 8.83 7.05 -11.09
N LEU A 26 9.23 7.48 -9.89
CA LEU A 26 8.31 7.83 -8.81
C LEU A 26 7.26 8.88 -9.23
N ALA A 27 7.72 9.98 -9.85
CA ALA A 27 6.83 11.03 -10.34
C ALA A 27 5.85 10.54 -11.41
N ALA A 28 6.33 9.74 -12.36
CA ALA A 28 5.50 9.12 -13.39
C ALA A 28 4.50 8.13 -12.78
N THR A 29 4.90 7.34 -11.78
CA THR A 29 4.03 6.44 -11.05
C THR A 29 2.91 7.20 -10.35
N PHE A 30 3.19 8.32 -9.68
CA PHE A 30 2.16 9.18 -9.11
C PHE A 30 1.19 9.73 -10.16
N LEU A 31 1.72 10.21 -11.29
CA LEU A 31 0.91 10.78 -12.36
C LEU A 31 -0.04 9.73 -12.96
N VAL A 32 0.49 8.57 -13.34
CA VAL A 32 -0.29 7.48 -13.95
C VAL A 32 -1.27 6.90 -12.94
N TYR A 33 -0.83 6.65 -11.70
CA TYR A 33 -1.72 6.18 -10.65
C TYR A 33 -2.86 7.17 -10.40
N GLY A 34 -2.54 8.45 -10.18
CA GLY A 34 -3.53 9.49 -9.91
C GLY A 34 -4.54 9.64 -11.04
N ALA A 35 -4.09 9.58 -12.30
CA ALA A 35 -4.95 9.65 -13.48
C ALA A 35 -5.97 8.50 -13.58
N ILE A 36 -5.67 7.34 -12.97
CA ILE A 36 -6.58 6.17 -12.96
C ILE A 36 -7.39 6.14 -11.66
N ALA A 37 -6.70 6.22 -10.53
CA ALA A 37 -7.24 6.01 -9.19
C ALA A 37 -8.20 7.11 -8.76
N LEU A 38 -7.93 8.39 -9.08
CA LEU A 38 -8.81 9.48 -8.69
C LEU A 38 -10.15 9.40 -9.42
N PRO A 39 -10.22 9.34 -10.77
CA PRO A 39 -11.51 9.21 -11.45
C PRO A 39 -12.27 7.96 -11.03
N LEU A 40 -11.58 6.82 -10.89
CA LEU A 40 -12.20 5.57 -10.46
C LEU A 40 -12.81 5.70 -9.06
N GLY A 41 -12.01 6.16 -8.10
CA GLY A 41 -12.42 6.28 -6.71
C GLY A 41 -13.54 7.31 -6.49
N PHE A 42 -13.54 8.43 -7.22
CA PHE A 42 -14.66 9.38 -7.21
C PHE A 42 -15.91 8.81 -7.87
N SER A 43 -15.78 8.13 -9.02
CA SER A 43 -16.93 7.53 -9.71
C SER A 43 -17.64 6.44 -8.89
N MET A 44 -16.88 5.75 -8.04
CA MET A 44 -17.41 4.75 -7.11
C MET A 44 -17.94 5.35 -5.80
N ASN A 45 -17.94 6.69 -5.65
CA ASN A 45 -18.27 7.41 -4.41
C ASN A 45 -17.40 7.00 -3.21
N PHE A 46 -16.24 6.41 -3.46
CA PHE A 46 -15.33 5.93 -2.43
C PHE A 46 -14.45 7.07 -1.90
N LEU A 47 -13.80 7.80 -2.81
CA LEU A 47 -12.99 8.98 -2.48
C LEU A 47 -13.90 10.20 -2.36
N LYS A 48 -13.69 11.00 -1.31
CA LYS A 48 -14.39 12.29 -1.11
C LYS A 48 -13.39 13.29 -0.54
N TRP A 49 -13.37 14.50 -1.06
CA TRP A 49 -12.55 15.55 -0.46
C TRP A 49 -13.08 15.87 0.93
N ASN A 50 -12.34 15.45 1.97
CA ASN A 50 -12.69 15.69 3.36
C ASN A 50 -11.41 15.76 4.21
N PRO A 51 -10.65 16.88 4.12
CA PRO A 51 -9.40 17.02 4.84
C PRO A 51 -9.58 17.02 6.35
N ILE A 52 -8.82 16.16 7.03
CA ILE A 52 -8.84 16.10 8.48
C ILE A 52 -8.02 17.23 9.10
N HIS A 53 -8.48 17.72 10.24
CA HIS A 53 -7.80 18.77 10.99
C HIS A 53 -7.23 18.18 12.27
N PHE A 54 -5.97 17.75 12.22
CA PHE A 54 -5.23 17.28 13.39
C PHE A 54 -4.24 18.31 13.92
N HIS A 55 -3.92 18.17 15.20
CA HIS A 55 -2.75 18.84 15.77
C HIS A 55 -1.48 18.38 15.02
N PRO A 56 -0.57 19.29 14.60
CA PRO A 56 0.56 18.96 13.73
C PRO A 56 1.44 17.80 14.22
N LEU A 57 1.70 17.72 15.53
CA LEU A 57 2.49 16.63 16.12
C LEU A 57 1.81 15.25 15.99
N ARG A 58 0.48 15.20 16.08
CA ARG A 58 -0.27 13.94 15.89
C ARG A 58 -0.26 13.52 14.43
N LEU A 59 -0.39 14.49 13.52
CA LEU A 59 -0.27 14.25 12.09
C LEU A 59 1.11 13.69 11.73
N LEU A 60 2.18 14.31 12.24
CA LEU A 60 3.55 13.83 12.02
C LEU A 60 3.75 12.40 12.55
N GLY A 61 3.30 12.13 13.78
CA GLY A 61 3.35 10.79 14.36
C GLY A 61 2.60 9.76 13.51
N ALA A 62 1.42 10.10 13.01
CA ALA A 62 0.63 9.23 12.14
C ALA A 62 1.33 9.01 10.78
N MET A 63 1.91 10.05 10.17
CA MET A 63 2.66 9.92 8.92
C MET A 63 3.89 9.01 9.07
N ILE A 64 4.64 9.12 10.17
CA ILE A 64 5.77 8.23 10.47
C ILE A 64 5.27 6.80 10.66
N TRP A 65 4.17 6.62 11.39
CA TRP A 65 3.60 5.29 11.59
C TRP A 65 3.16 4.66 10.26
N LEU A 66 2.47 5.41 9.40
CA LEU A 66 2.03 4.95 8.07
C LEU A 66 3.20 4.61 7.13
N PHE A 67 4.35 5.27 7.30
CA PHE A 67 5.57 4.93 6.58
C PHE A 67 6.08 3.54 7.00
N ILE A 68 6.04 3.21 8.28
CA ILE A 68 6.47 1.91 8.81
C ILE A 68 5.44 0.83 8.46
N THR A 69 4.18 1.08 8.82
CA THR A 69 3.03 0.19 8.60
C THR A 69 1.83 1.03 8.14
N PRO A 70 1.36 0.84 6.89
CA PRO A 70 1.62 -0.33 6.04
C PRO A 70 2.87 -0.25 5.16
N ALA A 71 3.35 0.93 4.77
CA ALA A 71 4.15 1.07 3.54
C ALA A 71 5.46 0.25 3.54
N LEU A 72 6.36 0.46 4.51
CA LEU A 72 7.64 -0.26 4.55
C LEU A 72 7.46 -1.76 4.74
N LEU A 73 6.58 -2.17 5.66
CA LEU A 73 6.32 -3.57 5.96
C LEU A 73 5.77 -4.31 4.74
N GLU A 74 4.72 -3.78 4.11
CA GLU A 74 4.06 -4.42 2.99
C GLU A 74 4.93 -4.43 1.74
N GLU A 75 5.61 -3.34 1.40
CA GLU A 75 6.51 -3.35 0.24
C GLU A 75 7.71 -4.27 0.44
N THR A 76 8.22 -4.40 1.67
CA THR A 76 9.26 -5.39 1.96
C THR A 76 8.73 -6.80 1.73
N LEU A 77 7.58 -7.14 2.29
CA LEU A 77 7.01 -8.48 2.18
C LEU A 77 6.65 -8.84 0.73
N PHE A 78 5.86 -7.98 0.08
CA PHE A 78 5.28 -8.29 -1.22
C PHE A 78 6.26 -8.00 -2.37
N ARG A 79 7.03 -6.90 -2.33
CA ARG A 79 7.88 -6.53 -3.48
C ARG A 79 9.28 -7.10 -3.34
N VAL A 80 9.86 -7.11 -2.14
CA VAL A 80 11.24 -7.56 -1.97
C VAL A 80 11.34 -9.07 -1.73
N LEU A 81 10.56 -9.61 -0.80
CA LEU A 81 10.71 -11.02 -0.43
C LEU A 81 10.06 -11.96 -1.46
N LEU A 82 8.85 -11.64 -1.92
CA LEU A 82 8.09 -12.51 -2.83
C LEU A 82 8.49 -12.34 -4.30
N ILE A 83 8.76 -11.11 -4.76
CA ILE A 83 9.09 -10.87 -6.16
C ILE A 83 10.62 -10.91 -6.34
N PRO A 84 11.13 -11.82 -7.18
CA PRO A 84 12.55 -11.85 -7.53
C PRO A 84 12.99 -10.53 -8.19
N PRO A 85 14.13 -9.93 -7.77
CA PRO A 85 14.65 -8.74 -8.43
C PRO A 85 15.10 -9.05 -9.86
N PRO A 86 15.17 -8.05 -10.76
CA PRO A 86 15.61 -8.25 -12.14
C PRO A 86 17.02 -8.87 -12.29
N THR A 87 17.86 -8.73 -11.26
CA THR A 87 19.21 -9.31 -11.20
C THR A 87 19.21 -10.82 -10.97
N GLU A 88 18.10 -11.37 -10.48
CA GLU A 88 17.88 -12.80 -10.38
C GLU A 88 17.44 -13.31 -11.76
N ALA A 89 18.36 -13.95 -12.50
CA ALA A 89 18.20 -14.37 -13.89
C ALA A 89 17.13 -15.48 -14.08
N LEU A 90 15.86 -15.11 -13.89
CA LEU A 90 14.69 -15.98 -14.06
C LEU A 90 14.06 -15.76 -15.42
N SER A 91 13.32 -16.78 -15.89
CA SER A 91 12.51 -16.62 -17.11
C SER A 91 11.37 -15.60 -16.87
N PRO A 92 10.96 -14.83 -17.88
CA PRO A 92 9.87 -13.87 -17.74
C PRO A 92 8.56 -14.50 -17.25
N LEU A 93 8.29 -15.76 -17.60
CA LEU A 93 7.10 -16.49 -17.16
C LEU A 93 7.12 -16.78 -15.65
N ILE A 94 8.26 -17.20 -15.11
CA ILE A 94 8.42 -17.46 -13.68
C ILE A 94 8.33 -16.15 -12.90
N TRP A 95 8.95 -15.09 -13.42
CA TRP A 95 8.85 -13.76 -12.82
C TRP A 95 7.38 -13.29 -12.77
N LEU A 96 6.65 -13.41 -13.88
CA LEU A 96 5.24 -13.03 -13.97
C LEU A 96 4.37 -13.81 -12.97
N PHE A 97 4.64 -15.11 -12.80
CA PHE A 97 3.96 -15.92 -11.78
C PHE A 97 4.14 -15.33 -10.37
N TRP A 98 5.38 -15.00 -9.98
CA TRP A 98 5.64 -14.42 -8.65
C TRP A 98 5.06 -13.02 -8.49
N ALA A 99 5.11 -12.19 -9.54
CA ALA A 99 4.48 -10.87 -9.54
C ALA A 99 2.95 -10.96 -9.36
N ALA A 100 2.29 -11.86 -10.09
CA ALA A 100 0.85 -12.10 -9.98
C ALA A 100 0.48 -12.69 -8.61
N PHE A 101 1.23 -13.70 -8.15
CA PHE A 101 1.03 -14.31 -6.83
C PHE A 101 1.17 -13.29 -5.71
N SER A 102 2.21 -12.45 -5.74
CA SER A 102 2.40 -11.39 -4.76
C SER A 102 1.28 -10.37 -4.79
N LEU A 103 0.81 -9.96 -5.97
CA LEU A 103 -0.29 -9.00 -6.08
C LEU A 103 -1.59 -9.57 -5.50
N ILE A 104 -1.90 -10.84 -5.77
CA ILE A 104 -3.07 -11.52 -5.21
C ILE A 104 -2.98 -11.57 -3.68
N LEU A 105 -1.83 -11.95 -3.12
CA LEU A 105 -1.64 -11.97 -1.68
C LEU A 105 -1.75 -10.58 -1.05
N PHE A 106 -1.20 -9.56 -1.70
CA PHE A 106 -1.34 -8.16 -1.27
C PHE A 106 -2.80 -7.71 -1.24
N VAL A 107 -3.61 -8.08 -2.24
CA VAL A 107 -5.03 -7.69 -2.25
C VAL A 107 -5.82 -8.47 -1.19
N ILE A 108 -5.58 -9.78 -1.06
CA ILE A 108 -6.29 -10.64 -0.09
C ILE A 108 -5.88 -10.34 1.36
N SER A 109 -4.68 -9.82 1.61
CA SER A 109 -4.26 -9.46 2.96
C SER A 109 -5.14 -8.36 3.57
N HIS A 110 -5.78 -7.52 2.77
CA HIS A 110 -6.62 -6.42 3.26
C HIS A 110 -7.93 -6.91 3.90
N PRO A 111 -8.76 -7.76 3.24
CA PRO A 111 -9.89 -8.39 3.91
C PRO A 111 -9.48 -9.22 5.13
N ILE A 112 -8.36 -9.95 5.05
CA ILE A 112 -7.84 -10.71 6.20
C ILE A 112 -7.54 -9.77 7.36
N ALA A 113 -6.83 -8.67 7.12
CA ALA A 113 -6.52 -7.67 8.14
C ALA A 113 -7.80 -7.12 8.79
N ALA A 114 -8.78 -6.73 7.96
CA ALA A 114 -10.07 -6.20 8.41
C ALA A 114 -10.82 -7.14 9.35
N LEU A 115 -10.76 -8.45 9.05
CA LEU A 115 -11.49 -9.49 9.77
C LEU A 115 -10.73 -10.04 10.99
N THR A 116 -9.45 -9.73 11.15
CA THR A 116 -8.60 -10.33 12.19
C THR A 116 -7.98 -9.32 13.15
N TYR A 117 -7.05 -8.48 12.68
CA TYR A 117 -6.22 -7.63 13.56
C TYR A 117 -6.41 -6.12 13.34
N ASN A 118 -7.11 -5.70 12.28
CA ASN A 118 -7.43 -4.30 12.02
C ASN A 118 -8.96 -4.11 11.87
N PRO A 119 -9.72 -4.18 12.97
CA PRO A 119 -11.19 -4.11 12.93
C PRO A 119 -11.72 -2.76 12.41
N ALA A 120 -10.94 -1.68 12.46
CA ALA A 120 -11.33 -0.39 11.88
C ALA A 120 -11.53 -0.48 10.36
N GLY A 121 -10.78 -1.38 9.71
CA GLY A 121 -10.87 -1.65 8.29
C GLY A 121 -12.14 -2.38 7.87
N ASN A 122 -12.91 -3.00 8.78
CA ASN A 122 -14.13 -3.70 8.41
C ASN A 122 -15.34 -2.72 8.42
N PRO A 123 -16.13 -2.59 7.33
CA PRO A 123 -16.07 -3.37 6.09
C PRO A 123 -15.24 -2.75 4.97
N ILE A 124 -14.68 -1.54 5.14
CA ILE A 124 -13.97 -0.75 4.12
C ILE A 124 -12.98 -1.57 3.29
N PHE A 125 -12.09 -2.32 3.94
CA PHE A 125 -11.05 -3.14 3.31
C PHE A 125 -11.57 -4.37 2.58
N CYS A 126 -12.85 -4.72 2.75
CA CYS A 126 -13.54 -5.77 2.00
C CYS A 126 -14.33 -5.21 0.80
N GLN A 127 -14.48 -3.89 0.69
CA GLN A 127 -15.29 -3.27 -0.36
C GLN A 127 -14.56 -3.26 -1.70
N THR A 128 -15.30 -3.53 -2.77
CA THR A 128 -14.79 -3.54 -4.15
C THR A 128 -14.05 -2.25 -4.54
N PRO A 129 -14.52 -1.03 -4.19
CA PRO A 129 -13.79 0.18 -4.52
C PRO A 129 -12.41 0.25 -3.86
N PHE A 130 -12.31 -0.09 -2.57
CA PHE A 130 -11.04 -0.13 -1.87
C PHE A 130 -10.09 -1.17 -2.50
N LEU A 131 -10.57 -2.39 -2.71
CA LEU A 131 -9.76 -3.46 -3.30
C LEU A 131 -9.30 -3.15 -4.72
N SER A 132 -10.12 -2.43 -5.50
CA SER A 132 -9.74 -1.98 -6.85
C SER A 132 -8.59 -0.98 -6.78
N LEU A 133 -8.70 0.03 -5.91
CA LEU A 133 -7.63 1.03 -5.72
C LEU A 133 -6.36 0.42 -5.13
N ALA A 134 -6.49 -0.51 -4.19
CA ALA A 134 -5.37 -1.28 -3.64
C ALA A 134 -4.71 -2.14 -4.73
N THR A 135 -5.49 -2.79 -5.60
CA THR A 135 -4.92 -3.58 -6.72
C THR A 135 -4.10 -2.70 -7.66
N ILE A 136 -4.60 -1.52 -8.02
CA ILE A 136 -3.90 -0.56 -8.90
C ILE A 136 -2.63 -0.02 -8.22
N LEU A 137 -2.72 0.32 -6.93
CA LEU A 137 -1.58 0.72 -6.11
C LEU A 137 -0.52 -0.38 -6.11
N GLY A 138 -0.96 -1.62 -5.85
CA GLY A 138 -0.06 -2.75 -5.73
C GLY A 138 0.62 -3.10 -7.05
N LEU A 139 -0.07 -2.95 -8.17
CA LEU A 139 0.52 -3.09 -9.51
C LEU A 139 1.55 -1.98 -9.77
N ALA A 140 1.22 -0.74 -9.43
CA ALA A 140 2.13 0.41 -9.58
C ALA A 140 3.41 0.25 -8.74
N CYS A 141 3.30 -0.21 -7.48
CA CYS A 141 4.45 -0.56 -6.65
C CYS A 141 5.31 -1.66 -7.27
N THR A 142 4.68 -2.72 -7.79
CA THR A 142 5.40 -3.83 -8.45
C THR A 142 6.18 -3.33 -9.66
N ILE A 143 5.58 -2.51 -10.51
CA ILE A 143 6.25 -1.92 -11.69
C ILE A 143 7.40 -1.01 -11.23
N ALA A 144 7.16 -0.10 -10.28
CA ALA A 144 8.17 0.82 -9.78
C ALA A 144 9.37 0.10 -9.17
N TYR A 145 9.15 -0.95 -8.37
CA TYR A 145 10.21 -1.78 -7.82
C TYR A 145 10.99 -2.51 -8.91
N THR A 146 10.30 -3.04 -9.92
CA THR A 146 10.94 -3.77 -11.04
C THR A 146 11.85 -2.86 -11.86
N LEU A 147 11.44 -1.61 -12.07
CA LEU A 147 12.21 -0.65 -12.86
C LEU A 147 13.41 -0.07 -12.10
N THR A 148 13.32 0.04 -10.78
CA THR A 148 14.31 0.76 -9.97
C THR A 148 15.21 -0.17 -9.14
N GLY A 149 14.72 -1.36 -8.80
CA GLY A 149 15.38 -2.28 -7.85
C GLY A 149 15.47 -1.74 -6.41
N SER A 150 14.94 -0.55 -6.13
CA SER A 150 15.01 0.11 -4.82
C SER A 150 13.70 -0.03 -4.07
N LEU A 151 13.75 -0.46 -2.81
CA LEU A 151 12.59 -0.51 -1.91
C LEU A 151 12.05 0.88 -1.60
N LEU A 152 12.91 1.91 -1.57
CA LEU A 152 12.50 3.24 -1.15
C LEU A 152 11.44 3.85 -2.08
N ILE A 153 11.54 3.58 -3.38
CA ILE A 153 10.61 4.12 -4.39
C ILE A 153 9.16 3.64 -4.19
N PRO A 154 8.86 2.32 -4.19
CA PRO A 154 7.50 1.85 -3.92
C PRO A 154 7.04 2.20 -2.51
N VAL A 155 7.92 2.26 -1.50
CA VAL A 155 7.55 2.67 -0.13
C VAL A 155 7.08 4.11 -0.09
N LEU A 156 7.83 5.05 -0.68
CA LEU A 156 7.43 6.47 -0.71
C LEU A 156 6.13 6.66 -1.50
N PHE A 157 5.99 5.94 -2.61
CA PHE A 157 4.77 5.95 -3.41
C PHE A 157 3.55 5.46 -2.62
N HIS A 158 3.63 4.25 -2.06
CA HIS A 158 2.57 3.64 -1.25
C HIS A 158 2.22 4.53 -0.06
N TRP A 159 3.24 4.92 0.72
CA TRP A 159 3.08 5.78 1.89
C TRP A 159 2.29 7.05 1.57
N LEU A 160 2.69 7.78 0.52
CA LEU A 160 2.02 9.04 0.20
C LEU A 160 0.59 8.81 -0.30
N VAL A 161 0.33 7.77 -1.08
CA VAL A 161 -1.04 7.43 -1.50
C VAL A 161 -1.94 7.15 -0.28
N VAL A 162 -1.45 6.39 0.70
CA VAL A 162 -2.20 6.10 1.93
C VAL A 162 -2.42 7.37 2.76
N VAL A 163 -1.39 8.21 2.90
CA VAL A 163 -1.49 9.50 3.60
C VAL A 163 -2.55 10.41 2.94
N VAL A 164 -2.50 10.55 1.61
CA VAL A 164 -3.48 11.35 0.86
C VAL A 164 -4.88 10.78 1.03
N TRP A 165 -5.04 9.47 0.94
CA TRP A 165 -6.34 8.84 1.13
C TRP A 165 -6.91 9.07 2.52
N LEU A 166 -6.12 8.78 3.56
CA LEU A 166 -6.56 8.89 4.95
C LEU A 166 -6.87 10.34 5.33
N PHE A 167 -5.98 11.27 4.97
CA PHE A 167 -6.03 12.62 5.54
C PHE A 167 -6.70 13.66 4.65
N LEU A 168 -6.82 13.41 3.35
CA LEU A 168 -7.44 14.35 2.41
C LEU A 168 -8.69 13.78 1.74
N LEU A 169 -8.76 12.46 1.53
CA LEU A 169 -9.80 11.81 0.72
C LEU A 169 -10.74 10.92 1.52
N ASP A 170 -11.11 11.34 2.73
CA ASP A 170 -12.14 10.74 3.59
C ASP A 170 -11.81 9.35 4.16
N GLY A 171 -10.56 8.88 4.03
CA GLY A 171 -10.17 7.56 4.54
C GLY A 171 -10.27 7.46 6.06
N GLU A 172 -9.72 8.43 6.81
CA GLU A 172 -9.75 8.42 8.28
C GLU A 172 -11.19 8.43 8.81
N HIS A 173 -12.04 9.31 8.28
CA HIS A 173 -13.44 9.40 8.68
C HIS A 173 -14.19 8.07 8.50
N LYS A 174 -13.94 7.34 7.41
CA LYS A 174 -14.54 6.01 7.19
C LYS A 174 -14.08 5.00 8.23
N LEU A 175 -12.80 5.02 8.61
CA LEU A 175 -12.24 4.08 9.57
C LEU A 175 -12.69 4.39 11.01
N SER A 176 -12.66 5.66 11.42
CA SER A 176 -13.06 6.07 12.77
C SER A 176 -14.56 5.87 12.99
N ALA A 177 -15.41 6.15 12.00
CA ALA A 177 -16.86 5.97 12.10
C ALA A 177 -17.24 4.50 12.37
N ASN A 178 -16.53 3.54 11.78
CA ASN A 178 -16.78 2.12 12.02
C ASN A 178 -16.40 1.70 13.44
N LEU A 179 -15.30 2.22 13.97
CA LEU A 179 -14.91 1.97 15.36
C LEU A 179 -15.96 2.51 16.33
N GLN A 180 -16.49 3.71 16.07
CA GLN A 180 -17.53 4.32 16.89
C GLN A 180 -18.83 3.51 16.86
N ALA A 181 -19.33 3.15 15.67
CA ALA A 181 -20.53 2.32 15.54
C ALA A 181 -20.40 0.96 16.24
N LYS A 182 -19.21 0.36 16.24
CA LYS A 182 -18.95 -0.89 16.97
C LYS A 182 -18.95 -0.70 18.48
N SER A 183 -18.42 0.43 18.98
CA SER A 183 -18.49 0.78 20.40
C SER A 183 -19.93 0.97 20.87
N ASP A 184 -20.73 1.73 20.11
CA ASP A 184 -22.12 2.06 20.48
C ASP A 184 -23.01 0.81 20.55
N ASN A 185 -22.78 -0.17 19.67
CA ASN A 185 -23.49 -1.46 19.68
C ASN A 185 -23.12 -2.37 20.87
N LEU A 186 -21.94 -2.19 21.48
CA LEU A 186 -21.49 -2.97 22.65
C LEU A 186 -21.96 -2.37 23.98
N THR A 187 -22.33 -1.09 23.98
CA THR A 187 -22.91 -0.39 25.13
C THR A 187 -24.22 0.28 24.71
N PRO A 188 -25.34 -0.46 24.60
CA PRO A 188 -26.61 0.16 24.30
C PRO A 188 -26.91 1.18 25.41
N SER A 189 -27.08 2.44 25.01
CA SER A 189 -27.48 3.52 25.91
C SER A 189 -28.74 3.10 26.64
N SER A 190 -28.64 2.96 27.96
CA SER A 190 -29.71 2.64 28.90
C SER A 190 -30.80 3.70 28.93
#